data_AF-A0A3M1YIR0-F1
#
_entry.id   AF-A0A3M1YIR0-F1
#
_cell.length_a   1.000
_cell.length_b   1.000
_cell.length_c   1.000
_cell.angle_alpha   90.00
_cell.angle_beta   90.00
_cell.angle_gamma   90.00
#
_symmetry.space_group_name_H-M   'P 1'
#
loop_
_entity.id
_entity.type
_entity.pdbx_description
1 polymer ?
#
loop_
_entity_poly.entity_id
_entity_poly.type
_entity_poly.pdbx_seq_one_letter_code
_entity_poly.pdbx_strand_id
1 'polypeptide(L)'
;MTPFLKQAAAYILKNHTNNLHLVKVVLPNKRARVFFEKYLTDIVQKPLLPPEFDSIENFMVSLSGYRQLSGVKKHNMQQLAVFGQQVLGLFGLFGFV
;
A
#
# COMPACT_ATOMS: atom_id res chain seq x y z
N MET A 1 -6.12 13.55 25.59
CA MET A 1 -4.95 13.42 24.69
C MET A 1 -5.41 13.54 23.25
N THR A 2 -4.77 14.38 22.44
CA THR A 2 -5.16 14.58 21.03
C THR A 2 -4.46 13.54 20.15
N PRO A 3 -5.16 12.72 19.35
CA PRO A 3 -4.53 11.73 18.46
C PRO A 3 -3.55 12.38 17.47
N PHE A 4 -2.43 11.73 17.19
CA PHE A 4 -1.40 12.24 16.28
C PHE A 4 -1.97 12.59 14.89
N LEU A 5 -2.77 11.71 14.29
CA LEU A 5 -3.39 11.96 12.97
C LEU A 5 -4.27 13.20 12.97
N LYS A 6 -4.93 13.51 14.08
CA LYS A 6 -5.74 14.74 14.23
C LYS A 6 -4.84 15.98 14.28
N GLN A 7 -3.70 15.91 14.96
CA GLN A 7 -2.71 16.99 14.98
C GLN A 7 -2.10 17.23 13.60
N ALA A 8 -1.76 16.15 12.88
CA ALA A 8 -1.25 16.22 11.52
C ALA A 8 -2.28 16.82 10.54
N ALA A 9 -3.55 16.41 10.62
CA ALA A 9 -4.62 16.98 9.80
C ALA A 9 -4.78 18.49 10.05
N ALA A 10 -4.76 18.93 11.32
CA ALA A 10 -4.83 20.34 11.68
C ALA A 10 -3.62 21.13 11.14
N TYR A 11 -2.41 20.57 11.25
CA TYR A 11 -1.19 21.19 10.73
C TYR A 11 -1.24 21.35 9.21
N ILE A 12 -1.61 20.29 8.47
CA ILE A 12 -1.67 20.32 7.01
C ILE A 12 -2.73 21.32 6.56
N LEU A 13 -3.92 21.31 7.16
CA LEU A 13 -4.98 22.26 6.83
C LEU A 13 -4.52 23.70 7.07
N LYS A 14 -3.91 23.99 8.24
CA LYS A 14 -3.43 25.34 8.59
C LYS A 14 -2.39 25.88 7.60
N ASN A 15 -1.44 25.05 7.18
CA ASN A 15 -0.32 25.50 6.32
C ASN A 15 -0.64 25.44 4.82
N HIS A 16 -1.61 24.63 4.40
CA HIS A 16 -1.89 24.37 2.99
C HIS A 16 -3.38 24.53 2.61
N THR A 17 -4.17 25.31 3.36
CA THR A 17 -5.63 25.47 3.12
C THR A 17 -5.97 25.73 1.65
N ASN A 18 -5.29 26.69 1.00
CA ASN A 18 -5.58 27.09 -0.38
C ASN A 18 -5.06 26.12 -1.43
N ASN A 19 -4.05 25.32 -1.08
CA ASN A 19 -3.31 24.46 -2.01
C ASN A 19 -3.38 22.99 -1.58
N LEU A 20 -4.42 22.61 -0.83
CA LEU A 20 -4.50 21.28 -0.23
C LEU A 20 -4.51 20.17 -1.30
N HIS A 21 -5.12 20.45 -2.44
CA HIS A 21 -5.14 19.56 -3.61
C HIS A 21 -3.76 19.27 -4.22
N LEU A 22 -2.74 20.09 -3.93
CA LEU A 22 -1.35 19.87 -4.35
C LEU A 22 -0.55 19.07 -3.34
N VAL A 23 -1.13 18.78 -2.16
CA VAL A 23 -0.47 18.01 -1.11
C VAL A 23 -0.73 16.52 -1.33
N LYS A 24 0.35 15.73 -1.29
CA LYS A 24 0.29 14.27 -1.22
C LYS A 24 0.57 13.80 0.21
N VAL A 25 -0.40 13.13 0.81
CA VAL A 25 -0.30 12.56 2.17
C VAL A 25 -0.05 11.07 2.05
N VAL A 26 1.17 10.65 2.44
CA VAL A 26 1.57 9.23 2.46
C VAL A 26 1.36 8.67 3.86
N LEU A 27 0.58 7.59 3.96
CA LEU A 27 0.17 6.97 5.22
C LEU A 27 0.67 5.53 5.33
N PRO A 28 0.86 4.99 6.54
CA PRO A 28 1.39 3.64 6.71
C PRO A 28 0.48 2.55 6.15
N ASN A 29 -0.85 2.77 6.17
CA ASN A 29 -1.82 1.81 5.63
C ASN A 29 -3.17 2.47 5.33
N LYS A 30 -4.08 1.70 4.72
CA LYS A 30 -5.44 2.14 4.38
C LYS A 30 -6.31 2.51 5.58
N ARG A 31 -6.07 1.93 6.76
CA ARG A 31 -6.86 2.25 7.97
C ARG A 31 -6.52 3.65 8.48
N ALA A 32 -5.23 4.02 8.50
CA ALA A 32 -4.79 5.36 8.89
C ALA A 32 -5.42 6.45 8.02
N ARG A 33 -5.63 6.17 6.72
CA ARG A 33 -6.34 7.08 5.79
C ARG A 33 -7.75 7.38 6.25
N VAL A 34 -8.54 6.35 6.58
CA VAL A 34 -9.92 6.52 7.05
C VAL A 34 -10.00 7.42 8.29
N PHE A 35 -9.10 7.22 9.25
CA PHE A 35 -9.04 8.07 10.45
C PHE A 35 -8.59 9.50 10.11
N PHE A 36 -7.60 9.66 9.24
CA PHE A 36 -7.12 10.97 8.82
C PHE A 36 -8.20 11.77 8.07
N GLU A 37 -8.90 11.15 7.12
CA GLU A 37 -10.01 11.76 6.38
C GLU A 37 -11.15 12.18 7.31
N LYS A 38 -11.49 11.34 8.31
CA LYS A 38 -12.44 11.70 9.36
C LYS A 38 -11.99 12.95 10.11
N TYR A 39 -10.76 12.98 10.60
CA TYR A 39 -10.26 14.15 11.34
C TYR A 39 -10.17 15.40 10.46
N LEU A 40 -9.80 15.26 9.18
CA LEU A 40 -9.80 16.37 8.24
C LEU A 40 -11.22 16.94 8.10
N THR A 41 -12.21 16.09 7.88
CA THR A 41 -13.62 16.47 7.75
C THR A 41 -14.15 17.16 9.01
N ASP A 42 -13.79 16.64 10.19
CA ASP A 42 -14.19 17.22 11.48
C ASP A 42 -13.62 18.64 11.73
N ILE A 43 -12.48 18.98 11.10
CA ILE A 43 -11.80 20.28 11.30
C ILE A 43 -12.16 21.29 10.20
N VAL A 44 -12.50 20.81 9.01
CA VAL A 44 -12.78 21.64 7.84
C VAL A 44 -14.09 22.40 8.01
N GLN A 45 -14.02 23.73 7.87
CA GLN A 45 -15.19 24.61 8.01
C GLN A 45 -15.88 24.94 6.67
N LYS A 46 -15.18 24.75 5.55
CA LYS A 46 -15.66 25.09 4.21
C LYS A 46 -15.33 23.95 3.23
N PRO A 47 -16.20 23.66 2.25
CA PRO A 47 -15.88 22.70 1.21
C PRO A 47 -14.54 23.04 0.55
N LEU A 48 -13.65 22.06 0.46
CA LEU A 48 -12.32 22.20 -0.12
C LEU A 48 -11.97 20.97 -0.95
N LEU A 49 -11.02 21.13 -1.87
CA LEU A 49 -10.50 20.00 -2.64
C LEU A 49 -9.54 19.18 -1.77
N PRO A 50 -9.77 17.86 -1.63
CA PRO A 50 -8.97 17.02 -0.75
C PRO A 50 -7.54 16.85 -1.28
N PRO A 51 -6.58 16.49 -0.40
CA PRO A 51 -5.24 16.12 -0.83
C PRO A 51 -5.25 14.75 -1.52
N GLU A 52 -4.18 14.45 -2.25
CA GLU A 52 -3.94 13.10 -2.76
C GLU A 52 -3.47 12.21 -1.59
N PHE A 53 -3.99 10.98 -1.53
CA PHE A 53 -3.63 10.03 -0.48
C PHE A 53 -2.97 8.80 -1.07
N ASP A 54 -1.86 8.38 -0.46
CA ASP A 54 -1.18 7.14 -0.81
C ASP A 54 -0.81 6.30 0.41
N SER A 55 -0.60 5.00 0.22
CA SER A 55 0.04 4.16 1.23
C SER A 55 1.55 4.18 1.03
N ILE A 56 2.32 3.97 2.10
CA ILE A 56 3.78 3.85 1.99
C ILE A 56 4.17 2.71 1.03
N GLU A 57 3.42 1.61 1.02
CA GLU A 57 3.63 0.49 0.11
C GLU A 57 3.51 0.92 -1.36
N ASN A 58 2.39 1.53 -1.72
CA ASN A 58 2.13 2.01 -3.07
C ASN A 58 3.10 3.13 -3.48
N PHE A 59 3.40 4.04 -2.56
CA PHE A 59 4.33 5.13 -2.80
C PHE A 59 5.72 4.58 -3.14
N MET A 60 6.21 3.60 -2.39
CA MET A 60 7.49 2.94 -2.67
C MET A 60 7.45 2.19 -4.01
N VAL A 61 6.36 1.48 -4.32
CA VAL A 61 6.18 0.82 -5.62
C VAL A 61 6.26 1.85 -6.76
N SER A 62 5.59 3.00 -6.61
CA SER A 62 5.59 4.08 -7.62
C SER A 62 6.98 4.65 -7.88
N LEU A 63 7.81 4.77 -6.84
CA LEU A 63 9.20 5.24 -6.96
C LEU A 63 10.14 4.20 -7.54
N SER A 64 9.84 2.91 -7.32
CA SER A 64 10.73 1.81 -7.68
C SER A 64 10.75 1.48 -9.17
N GLY A 65 9.74 1.91 -9.94
CA GLY A 65 9.53 1.48 -11.33
C GLY A 65 9.07 0.02 -11.48
N TYR A 66 8.96 -0.72 -10.38
CA TYR A 66 8.44 -2.09 -10.37
C TYR A 66 6.93 -2.10 -10.16
N ARG A 67 6.26 -3.12 -10.71
CA ARG A 67 4.84 -3.37 -10.49
C ARG A 67 4.68 -4.47 -9.45
N GLN A 68 3.93 -4.21 -8.39
CA GLN A 68 3.55 -5.25 -7.45
C GLN A 68 2.64 -6.26 -8.14
N LEU A 69 3.04 -7.53 -8.14
CA LEU A 69 2.26 -8.62 -8.73
C LEU A 69 1.14 -9.03 -7.77
N SER A 70 -0.06 -8.49 -7.99
CA SER A 70 -1.29 -8.89 -7.32
C SER A 70 -1.82 -10.21 -7.89
N GLY A 71 -1.08 -11.32 -7.69
CA GLY A 71 -1.47 -12.57 -8.36
C GLY A 71 -0.78 -13.88 -7.96
N VAL A 72 0.26 -13.88 -7.12
CA VAL A 72 0.77 -15.16 -6.61
C VAL A 72 -0.09 -15.56 -5.41
N LYS A 73 -1.27 -16.13 -5.68
CA LYS A 73 -1.93 -17.01 -4.69
C LYS A 73 -0.86 -18.02 -4.26
N LYS A 74 -0.47 -17.98 -2.98
CA LYS A 74 0.49 -18.93 -2.38
C LYS A 74 0.16 -20.40 -2.65
N HIS A 75 -1.05 -20.70 -3.12
CA HIS A 75 -1.49 -22.04 -3.52
C HIS A 75 -0.66 -22.67 -4.65
N ASN A 76 -0.11 -21.88 -5.59
CA ASN A 76 0.68 -22.46 -6.70
C ASN A 76 2.17 -22.61 -6.38
N MET A 77 2.67 -22.05 -5.28
CA MET A 77 4.08 -22.21 -4.89
C MET A 77 4.37 -23.64 -4.42
N GLN A 78 3.40 -24.29 -3.75
CA GLN A 78 3.51 -25.68 -3.35
C GLN A 78 3.45 -26.63 -4.55
N GLN A 79 2.62 -26.32 -5.56
CA GLN A 79 2.55 -27.15 -6.77
C GLN A 79 3.82 -27.06 -7.62
N LEU A 80 4.47 -25.89 -7.72
CA LEU A 80 5.76 -25.74 -8.40
C LEU A 80 6.88 -26.52 -7.68
N ALA A 81 6.87 -26.57 -6.34
CA ALA A 81 7.81 -27.37 -5.56
C ALA A 81 7.57 -28.89 -5.75
N VAL A 82 6.32 -29.34 -5.74
CA VAL A 82 5.95 -30.75 -5.98
C VAL A 82 6.24 -31.17 -7.42
N PHE A 83 6.02 -30.28 -8.40
CA PHE A 83 6.34 -30.53 -9.80
C PHE A 83 7.86 -30.68 -10.02
N GLY A 84 8.67 -29.84 -9.38
CA GLY A 84 10.13 -29.99 -9.39
C GLY A 84 10.59 -31.34 -8.83
N GLN A 85 9.93 -31.85 -7.79
CA GLN A 85 10.22 -33.16 -7.19
C GLN A 85 9.79 -34.35 -8.08
N GLN A 86 8.68 -34.23 -8.81
CA GLN A 86 8.22 -35.26 -9.75
C GLN A 86 9.08 -35.34 -11.01
N VAL A 87 9.53 -34.19 -11.55
CA VAL A 87 10.44 -34.17 -12.70
C VAL A 87 11.81 -34.76 -12.31
N LEU A 88 12.35 -34.41 -11.13
CA LEU A 88 13.58 -35.03 -10.59
C LEU A 88 13.42 -36.54 -10.33
N GLY A 89 12.25 -37.00 -9.87
CA GLY A 89 11.96 -38.42 -9.68
C GLY A 89 11.87 -39.23 -10.99
N LEU A 90 11.40 -38.61 -12.08
CA LEU A 90 11.32 -39.27 -13.39
C LEU A 90 12.70 -39.35 -14.07
N PHE A 91 13.57 -38.35 -13.87
CA PHE A 91 14.95 -38.38 -14.34
C PHE A 91 15.82 -39.42 -13.59
N GLY A 92 15.52 -39.71 -12.33
CA GLY A 92 16.20 -40.77 -11.56
C GLY A 92 15.87 -42.20 -11.99
N LEU A 93 14.74 -42.42 -12.68
CA LEU A 93 14.32 -43.74 -13.16
C LEU A 93 14.85 -44.08 -14.57
N PHE A 94 15.35 -43.09 -15.32
CA PHE A 94 15.76 -43.26 -16.72
C PHE A 94 17.27 -43.10 -17.00
N GLY A 95 18.12 -43.05 -15.97
CA GLY A 95 19.54 -42.79 -16.17
C GLY A 95 20.46 -43.49 -15.18
N PHE A 96 20.51 -44.82 -15.20
CA PHE A 96 21.76 -45.60 -15.01
C PHE A 96 21.56 -47.09 -15.30
N VAL A 97 21.32 -47.48 -16.56
CA VAL A 97 21.77 -48.76 -17.15
C VAL A 97 22.01 -48.53 -18.64
#